data_AF-A0A954S4E1-F1
#
_entry.id   AF-A0A954S4E1-F1
#
_cell.length_a   1.000
_cell.length_b   1.000
_cell.length_c   1.000
_cell.angle_alpha   90.00
_cell.angle_beta   90.00
_cell.angle_gamma   90.00
#
_symmetry.space_group_name_H-M   'P 1'
#
loop_
_entity.id
_entity.type
_entity.pdbx_description
1 polymer ?
#
loop_
_entity_poly.entity_id
_entity_poly.type
_entity_poly.pdbx_seq_one_letter_code
_entity_poly.pdbx_strand_id
1 'polypeptide(L)'
;MFFPKLWCLALTMLVWFPISVCHAEGEAPFTPAQQAAVQAVEQHKSTILDANRKIFEFAEVGLEEYRSAKLLMDQLKESGFQVKSGIAGMPTAFVAEYGSGKPVIGILAEYDALPGMSQKTSPVRGALSEGKPGHACGHSGLGTGALGAVLAVKDVMAQKKLPGTIRLYGTPAEETVIGKVY
;
A
#
# COMPACT_ATOMS: atom_id res chain seq x y z
N MET A 1 74.62 -38.58 -25.52
CA MET A 1 74.38 -37.60 -24.43
C MET A 1 73.31 -36.64 -24.92
N PHE A 2 72.30 -36.32 -24.09
CA PHE A 2 71.10 -35.46 -24.32
C PHE A 2 69.72 -36.16 -24.51
N PHE A 3 69.06 -36.31 -23.34
CA PHE A 3 67.62 -36.30 -22.95
C PHE A 3 66.51 -37.00 -23.77
N PRO A 4 65.70 -37.89 -23.15
CA PRO A 4 64.39 -38.28 -23.65
C PRO A 4 63.31 -37.26 -23.23
N LYS A 5 62.39 -36.94 -24.13
CA LYS A 5 61.18 -36.14 -23.84
C LYS A 5 60.13 -37.03 -23.16
N LEU A 6 59.84 -36.74 -21.89
CA LEU A 6 58.66 -37.22 -21.18
C LEU A 6 57.39 -36.68 -21.87
N TRP A 7 56.47 -37.55 -22.28
CA TRP A 7 55.10 -37.14 -22.57
C TRP A 7 54.29 -37.25 -21.27
N CYS A 8 53.95 -36.10 -20.68
CA CYS A 8 52.92 -36.01 -19.64
C CYS A 8 51.55 -36.03 -20.33
N LEU A 9 50.85 -37.16 -20.26
CA LEU A 9 49.41 -37.21 -20.51
C LEU A 9 48.70 -36.59 -19.31
N ALA A 10 48.34 -35.32 -19.41
CA ALA A 10 47.43 -34.68 -18.46
C ALA A 10 46.01 -35.19 -18.72
N LEU A 11 45.54 -36.12 -17.89
CA LEU A 11 44.12 -36.49 -17.82
C LEU A 11 43.36 -35.34 -17.16
N THR A 12 42.70 -34.49 -17.97
CA THR A 12 41.73 -33.53 -17.46
C THR A 12 40.43 -34.26 -17.13
N MET A 13 40.28 -34.68 -15.87
CA MET A 13 38.96 -35.07 -15.35
C MET A 13 38.09 -33.81 -15.28
N LEU A 14 37.21 -33.64 -16.27
CA LEU A 14 36.09 -32.71 -16.21
C LEU A 14 35.10 -33.23 -15.16
N VAL A 15 35.20 -32.72 -13.94
CA VAL A 15 34.18 -32.90 -12.91
C VAL A 15 33.00 -32.03 -13.30
N TRP A 16 32.00 -32.63 -13.96
CA TRP A 16 30.72 -31.98 -14.21
C TRP A 16 29.96 -31.89 -12.89
N PHE A 17 30.13 -30.77 -12.17
CA PHE A 17 29.17 -30.41 -11.13
C PHE A 17 27.85 -30.08 -11.83
N PRO A 18 26.74 -30.80 -11.58
CA PRO A 18 25.44 -30.34 -12.03
C PRO A 18 25.21 -28.98 -11.37
N ILE A 19 25.21 -27.94 -12.19
CA ILE A 19 24.66 -26.64 -11.81
C ILE A 19 23.20 -26.93 -11.47
N SER A 20 22.88 -27.05 -10.18
CA SER A 20 21.49 -26.98 -9.74
C SER A 20 21.02 -25.60 -10.16
N VAL A 21 20.28 -25.56 -11.26
CA VAL A 21 19.45 -24.41 -11.60
C VAL A 21 18.50 -24.27 -10.42
N CYS A 22 18.78 -23.30 -9.56
CA CYS A 22 17.83 -22.83 -8.57
C CYS A 22 16.60 -22.41 -9.37
N HIS A 23 15.58 -23.27 -9.44
CA HIS A 23 14.29 -22.83 -9.90
C HIS A 23 13.87 -21.74 -8.91
N ALA A 24 13.65 -20.52 -9.40
CA ALA A 24 12.84 -19.58 -8.67
C ALA A 24 11.50 -20.30 -8.44
N GLU A 25 11.22 -20.69 -7.21
CA GLU A 25 9.91 -21.23 -6.87
C GLU A 25 8.89 -20.15 -7.26
N GLY A 26 8.03 -20.47 -8.23
CA GLY A 26 6.93 -19.59 -8.59
C GLY A 26 6.11 -19.29 -7.33
N GLU A 27 5.64 -18.05 -7.19
CA GLU A 27 4.86 -17.65 -6.00
C GLU A 27 3.75 -18.68 -5.73
N ALA A 28 3.69 -19.16 -4.49
CA ALA A 28 2.66 -20.10 -4.09
C ALA A 28 1.27 -19.49 -4.38
N PRO A 29 0.32 -20.28 -4.92
CA PRO A 29 -0.98 -19.75 -5.26
C PRO A 29 -1.68 -19.19 -4.02
N PHE A 30 -2.43 -18.10 -4.20
CA PHE A 30 -3.21 -17.52 -3.11
C PHE A 30 -4.14 -18.56 -2.47
N THR A 31 -4.14 -18.57 -1.14
CA THR A 31 -5.09 -19.34 -0.34
C THR A 31 -6.54 -18.89 -0.64
N PRO A 32 -7.55 -19.71 -0.33
CA PRO A 32 -8.94 -19.31 -0.53
C PRO A 32 -9.34 -18.01 0.21
N ALA A 33 -8.69 -17.69 1.33
CA ALA A 33 -8.92 -16.42 2.03
C ALA A 33 -8.30 -15.23 1.32
N GLN A 34 -7.08 -15.39 0.79
CA GLN A 34 -6.42 -14.36 -0.03
C GLN A 34 -7.18 -14.12 -1.34
N GLN A 35 -7.67 -15.17 -1.99
CA GLN A 35 -8.51 -15.03 -3.19
C GLN A 35 -9.81 -14.27 -2.90
N ALA A 36 -10.46 -14.58 -1.78
CA ALA A 36 -11.66 -13.86 -1.35
C ALA A 36 -11.37 -12.37 -1.06
N ALA A 37 -10.21 -12.05 -0.47
CA ALA A 37 -9.81 -10.66 -0.25
C ALA A 37 -9.59 -9.91 -1.58
N VAL A 38 -8.91 -10.52 -2.56
CA VAL A 38 -8.72 -9.93 -3.90
C VAL A 38 -10.07 -9.68 -4.58
N GLN A 39 -11.00 -10.62 -4.48
CA GLN A 39 -12.36 -10.43 -5.02
C GLN A 39 -13.12 -9.32 -4.30
N ALA A 40 -12.97 -9.20 -2.98
CA ALA A 40 -13.58 -8.11 -2.22
C ALA A 40 -13.03 -6.73 -2.62
N VAL A 41 -11.74 -6.62 -2.96
CA VAL A 41 -11.19 -5.38 -3.53
C VAL A 41 -11.90 -4.99 -4.83
N GLU A 42 -12.16 -5.94 -5.73
CA GLU A 42 -12.92 -5.67 -6.96
C GLU A 42 -14.37 -5.25 -6.68
N GLN A 43 -14.99 -5.78 -5.62
CA GLN A 43 -16.34 -5.36 -5.20
C GLN A 43 -16.35 -3.91 -4.70
N HIS A 44 -15.28 -3.45 -4.04
CA HIS A 44 -15.11 -2.07 -3.57
C HIS A 44 -14.53 -1.11 -4.59
N LYS A 45 -14.30 -1.57 -5.84
CA LYS A 45 -13.61 -0.80 -6.87
C LYS A 45 -14.18 0.58 -7.11
N SER A 46 -15.50 0.73 -7.19
CA SER A 46 -16.12 2.04 -7.39
C SER A 46 -15.77 3.00 -6.25
N THR A 47 -15.95 2.55 -5.02
CA THR A 47 -15.62 3.32 -3.81
C THR A 47 -14.16 3.76 -3.79
N ILE A 48 -13.23 2.85 -4.09
CA ILE A 48 -11.80 3.12 -4.11
C ILE A 48 -11.45 4.16 -5.19
N LEU A 49 -11.94 3.95 -6.42
CA LEU A 49 -11.64 4.83 -7.55
C LEU A 49 -12.27 6.22 -7.40
N ASP A 50 -13.49 6.30 -6.88
CA ASP A 50 -14.18 7.56 -6.62
C ASP A 50 -13.50 8.34 -5.50
N ALA A 51 -13.07 7.66 -4.44
CA ALA A 51 -12.29 8.28 -3.38
C ALA A 51 -10.93 8.78 -3.90
N ASN A 52 -10.23 7.98 -4.71
CA ASN A 52 -8.92 8.36 -5.25
C ASN A 52 -9.04 9.61 -6.11
N ARG A 53 -10.07 9.66 -6.97
CA ARG A 53 -10.34 10.83 -7.83
C ARG A 53 -10.61 12.08 -7.00
N LYS A 54 -11.50 11.99 -6.00
CA LYS A 54 -11.83 13.12 -5.13
C LYS A 54 -10.61 13.62 -4.36
N ILE A 55 -9.83 12.72 -3.74
CA ILE A 55 -8.62 13.11 -3.01
C ILE A 55 -7.60 13.74 -3.96
N PHE A 56 -7.40 13.15 -5.14
CA PHE A 56 -6.53 13.71 -6.18
C PHE A 56 -6.94 15.15 -6.55
N GLU A 57 -8.24 15.41 -6.68
CA GLU A 57 -8.79 16.74 -6.97
C GLU A 57 -8.73 17.71 -5.79
N PHE A 58 -8.85 17.22 -4.55
CA PHE A 58 -8.75 18.05 -3.35
C PHE A 58 -7.35 18.63 -3.19
N ALA A 59 -6.32 17.79 -3.44
CA ALA A 59 -4.90 18.15 -3.41
C ALA A 59 -4.53 18.99 -2.18
N GLU A 60 -4.99 18.57 -1.00
CA GLU A 60 -4.77 19.28 0.26
C GLU A 60 -3.35 19.01 0.77
N VAL A 61 -2.63 20.06 1.14
CA VAL A 61 -1.26 19.96 1.66
C VAL A 61 -1.24 19.45 3.10
N GLY A 62 -0.04 19.10 3.57
CA GLY A 62 0.21 18.68 4.96
C GLY A 62 -0.47 19.59 5.98
N LEU A 63 -1.16 18.98 6.95
CA LEU A 63 -1.95 19.62 8.03
C LEU A 63 -3.26 20.31 7.60
N GLU A 64 -3.58 20.30 6.31
CA GLU A 64 -4.79 20.92 5.76
C GLU A 64 -5.73 19.91 5.08
N GLU A 65 -5.54 18.61 5.32
CA GLU A 65 -6.22 17.50 4.61
C GLU A 65 -7.65 17.22 5.09
N TYR A 66 -8.41 18.26 5.39
CA TYR A 66 -9.73 18.15 6.03
C TYR A 66 -10.73 17.39 5.17
N ARG A 67 -10.77 17.63 3.85
CA ARG A 67 -11.70 16.95 2.95
C ARG A 67 -11.27 15.51 2.69
N SER A 68 -9.97 15.28 2.50
CA SER A 68 -9.42 13.94 2.31
C SER A 68 -9.64 13.04 3.53
N ALA A 69 -9.26 13.52 4.73
CA ALA A 69 -9.46 12.78 5.96
C ALA A 69 -10.94 12.52 6.24
N LYS A 70 -11.80 13.53 6.06
CA LYS A 70 -13.26 13.38 6.22
C LYS A 70 -13.83 12.32 5.29
N LEU A 71 -13.46 12.34 4.01
CA LEU A 71 -13.95 11.38 3.02
C LEU A 71 -13.60 9.94 3.44
N LEU A 72 -12.34 9.68 3.83
CA LEU A 72 -11.91 8.36 4.27
C LEU A 72 -12.63 7.91 5.55
N MET A 73 -12.73 8.80 6.55
CA MET A 73 -13.42 8.51 7.81
C MET A 73 -14.90 8.18 7.60
N ASP A 74 -15.58 8.91 6.71
CA ASP A 74 -16.99 8.68 6.43
C ASP A 74 -17.20 7.32 5.75
N GLN A 75 -16.38 6.97 4.76
CA GLN A 75 -16.44 5.65 4.10
C GLN A 75 -16.19 4.50 5.09
N LEU A 76 -15.28 4.67 6.04
CA LEU A 76 -14.99 3.68 7.07
C LEU A 76 -16.17 3.53 8.05
N LYS A 77 -16.76 4.64 8.51
CA LYS A 77 -17.95 4.62 9.37
C LYS A 77 -19.13 3.93 8.68
N GLU A 78 -19.39 4.29 7.42
CA GLU A 78 -20.43 3.66 6.59
C GLU A 78 -20.20 2.15 6.44
N SER A 79 -18.94 1.71 6.44
CA SER A 79 -18.54 0.31 6.34
C SER A 79 -18.52 -0.44 7.68
N GLY A 80 -18.94 0.22 8.77
CA GLY A 80 -19.06 -0.37 10.10
C GLY A 80 -17.79 -0.32 10.96
N PHE A 81 -16.80 0.49 10.59
CA PHE A 81 -15.64 0.74 11.44
C PHE A 81 -15.97 1.74 12.55
N GLN A 82 -15.36 1.54 13.71
CA GLN A 82 -15.33 2.54 14.77
C GLN A 82 -14.20 3.52 14.47
N VAL A 83 -14.51 4.81 14.30
CA VAL A 83 -13.53 5.82 13.89
C VAL A 83 -13.34 6.86 14.98
N LYS A 84 -12.07 7.11 15.35
CA LYS A 84 -11.63 8.17 16.26
C LYS A 84 -10.68 9.11 15.53
N SER A 85 -11.02 10.39 15.46
CA SER A 85 -10.18 11.44 14.85
C SER A 85 -9.49 12.32 15.91
N GLY A 86 -8.65 13.27 15.47
CA GLY A 86 -7.97 14.19 16.37
C GLY A 86 -6.78 13.56 17.10
N ILE A 87 -6.18 12.52 16.51
CA ILE A 87 -5.09 11.77 17.15
C ILE A 87 -3.88 12.67 17.31
N ALA A 88 -3.24 12.61 18.49
CA ALA A 88 -2.12 13.48 18.85
C ALA A 88 -2.37 14.99 18.65
N GLY A 89 -3.64 15.43 18.73
CA GLY A 89 -4.00 16.84 18.52
C GLY A 89 -4.08 17.27 17.05
N MET A 90 -3.91 16.34 16.09
CA MET A 90 -4.03 16.60 14.67
C MET A 90 -5.47 16.30 14.20
N PRO A 91 -6.27 17.30 13.79
CA PRO A 91 -7.67 17.08 13.44
C PRO A 91 -7.89 16.09 12.29
N THR A 92 -6.94 16.03 11.36
CA THR A 92 -6.97 15.14 10.19
C THR A 92 -6.46 13.73 10.50
N ALA A 93 -5.70 13.52 11.59
CA ALA A 93 -5.25 12.19 11.99
C ALA A 93 -6.38 11.37 12.62
N PHE A 94 -6.48 10.08 12.25
CA PHE A 94 -7.53 9.21 12.75
C PHE A 94 -7.11 7.74 12.87
N VAL A 95 -7.83 7.00 13.71
CA VAL A 95 -7.77 5.54 13.79
C VAL A 95 -9.17 4.98 13.53
N ALA A 96 -9.26 3.99 12.64
CA ALA A 96 -10.50 3.26 12.34
C ALA A 96 -10.32 1.77 12.60
N GLU A 97 -11.23 1.15 13.35
CA GLU A 97 -11.12 -0.26 13.77
C GLU A 97 -12.36 -1.08 13.42
N TYR A 98 -12.12 -2.32 13.00
CA TYR A 98 -13.15 -3.36 12.87
C TYR A 98 -12.69 -4.68 13.49
N GLY A 99 -13.60 -5.37 14.16
CA GLY A 99 -13.33 -6.61 14.87
C GLY A 99 -12.97 -6.39 16.33
N SER A 100 -12.40 -7.42 16.96
CA SER A 100 -11.97 -7.36 18.36
C SER A 100 -10.94 -8.46 18.67
N GLY A 101 -10.17 -8.25 19.73
CA GLY A 101 -9.16 -9.20 20.18
C GLY A 101 -7.88 -9.16 19.32
N LYS A 102 -7.14 -10.27 19.33
CA LYS A 102 -5.82 -10.40 18.71
C LYS A 102 -5.83 -11.44 17.57
N PRO A 103 -4.95 -11.31 16.56
CA PRO A 103 -3.99 -10.22 16.38
C PRO A 103 -4.67 -8.90 16.00
N VAL A 104 -3.96 -7.78 16.21
CA VAL A 104 -4.32 -6.47 15.66
C VAL A 104 -3.40 -6.23 14.47
N ILE A 105 -3.98 -6.10 13.28
CA ILE A 105 -3.25 -5.80 12.05
C ILE A 105 -3.54 -4.35 11.67
N GLY A 106 -2.48 -3.57 11.48
CA GLY A 106 -2.55 -2.15 11.11
C GLY A 106 -2.20 -1.92 9.65
N ILE A 107 -2.93 -1.02 9.00
CA ILE A 107 -2.60 -0.49 7.66
C ILE A 107 -2.55 1.05 7.77
N LEU A 108 -1.56 1.67 7.14
CA LEU A 108 -1.37 3.11 7.13
C LEU A 108 -1.95 3.73 5.85
N ALA A 109 -2.61 4.88 5.98
CA ALA A 109 -3.19 5.63 4.88
C ALA A 109 -2.70 7.08 4.90
N GLU A 110 -1.90 7.43 3.90
CA GLU A 110 -1.41 8.80 3.63
C GLU A 110 -2.29 9.46 2.58
N TYR A 111 -2.48 10.78 2.64
CA TYR A 111 -3.40 11.49 1.74
C TYR A 111 -3.12 13.00 1.62
N ASP A 112 -1.92 13.45 1.98
CA ASP A 112 -1.45 14.82 1.76
C ASP A 112 -0.86 15.01 0.35
N ALA A 113 -0.91 16.26 -0.13
CA ALA A 113 -0.38 16.69 -1.41
C ALA A 113 0.89 17.53 -1.22
N LEU A 114 1.69 17.63 -2.28
CA LEU A 114 2.91 18.43 -2.29
C LEU A 114 2.64 19.84 -2.85
N PRO A 115 3.20 20.90 -2.22
CA PRO A 115 3.03 22.28 -2.70
C PRO A 115 3.70 22.48 -4.06
N GLY A 116 3.03 23.19 -4.98
CA GLY A 116 3.57 23.49 -6.32
C GLY A 116 3.65 22.29 -7.27
N MET A 117 3.16 21.13 -6.86
CA MET A 117 3.27 19.87 -7.62
C MET A 117 1.97 19.48 -8.34
N SER A 118 1.14 20.44 -8.71
CA SER A 118 -0.05 20.19 -9.53
C SER A 118 0.32 19.44 -10.80
N GLN A 119 -0.48 18.43 -11.13
CA GLN A 119 -0.22 17.54 -12.24
C GLN A 119 -1.50 17.10 -12.94
N LYS A 120 -1.42 16.98 -14.27
CA LYS A 120 -2.46 16.32 -15.07
C LYS A 120 -2.38 14.81 -14.87
N THR A 121 -3.50 14.12 -15.05
CA THR A 121 -3.55 12.65 -15.16
C THR A 121 -3.04 12.22 -16.53
N SER A 122 -1.72 12.35 -16.73
CA SER A 122 -1.06 12.09 -18.01
C SER A 122 0.29 11.41 -17.77
N PRO A 123 0.75 10.53 -18.68
CA PRO A 123 2.11 10.00 -18.63
C PRO A 123 3.18 11.07 -18.92
N VAL A 124 2.78 12.24 -19.41
CA VAL A 124 3.69 13.37 -19.67
C VAL A 124 3.53 14.41 -18.58
N ARG A 125 4.65 14.86 -18.03
CA ARG A 125 4.67 15.92 -17.01
C ARG A 125 4.01 17.18 -17.56
N GLY A 126 3.03 17.69 -16.81
CA GLY A 126 2.40 18.97 -17.08
C GLY A 126 1.49 19.35 -15.93
N ALA A 127 1.53 20.61 -15.52
CA ALA A 127 0.69 21.10 -14.45
C ALA A 127 -0.77 21.17 -14.92
N LEU A 128 -1.70 20.77 -14.04
CA LEU A 128 -3.11 21.06 -14.26
C LEU A 128 -3.38 22.54 -13.99
N SER A 129 -2.79 23.08 -12.92
CA SER A 129 -2.78 24.50 -12.58
C SER A 129 -1.42 24.89 -12.03
N GLU A 130 -0.72 25.80 -12.71
CA GLU A 130 0.66 26.18 -12.36
C GLU A 130 0.76 26.68 -10.90
N GLY A 131 1.78 26.17 -10.19
CA GLY A 131 2.05 26.53 -8.80
C GLY A 131 1.05 26.01 -7.76
N LYS A 132 -0.02 25.31 -8.16
CA LYS A 132 -0.96 24.68 -7.22
C LYS A 132 -0.41 23.37 -6.65
N PRO A 133 -0.93 22.89 -5.51
CA PRO A 133 -0.56 21.59 -4.98
C PRO A 133 -0.99 20.42 -5.86
N GLY A 134 -0.39 19.25 -5.62
CA GLY A 134 -0.78 18.00 -6.28
C GLY A 134 -0.13 16.76 -5.66
N HIS A 135 -0.75 15.59 -5.87
CA HIS A 135 -0.27 14.31 -5.33
C HIS A 135 0.87 13.67 -6.15
N ALA A 136 1.99 14.37 -6.32
CA ALA A 136 3.11 13.83 -7.11
C ALA A 136 3.77 12.60 -6.45
N CYS A 137 3.61 12.40 -5.14
CA CYS A 137 4.03 11.21 -4.41
C CYS A 137 2.96 10.08 -4.40
N GLY A 138 1.79 10.32 -5.00
CA GLY A 138 0.75 9.30 -5.15
C GLY A 138 -0.10 9.03 -3.91
N HIS A 139 -0.08 9.93 -2.91
CA HIS A 139 -0.80 9.71 -1.64
C HIS A 139 -2.32 9.58 -1.82
N SER A 140 -2.93 10.16 -2.87
CA SER A 140 -4.32 9.86 -3.19
C SER A 140 -4.57 8.37 -3.42
N GLY A 141 -3.64 7.70 -4.12
CA GLY A 141 -3.70 6.27 -4.40
C GLY A 141 -3.29 5.42 -3.20
N LEU A 142 -2.28 5.82 -2.44
CA LEU A 142 -1.86 5.10 -1.23
C LEU A 142 -2.97 5.09 -0.17
N GLY A 143 -3.55 6.24 0.15
CA GLY A 143 -4.63 6.35 1.13
C GLY A 143 -5.88 5.56 0.74
N THR A 144 -6.25 5.59 -0.55
CA THR A 144 -7.43 4.86 -1.03
C THR A 144 -7.19 3.37 -1.28
N GLY A 145 -5.97 2.98 -1.64
CA GLY A 145 -5.56 1.58 -1.66
C GLY A 145 -5.61 0.97 -0.26
N ALA A 146 -5.14 1.70 0.75
CA ALA A 146 -5.22 1.31 2.14
C ALA A 146 -6.67 1.19 2.64
N LEU A 147 -7.55 2.12 2.24
CA LEU A 147 -9.01 2.01 2.45
C LEU A 147 -9.54 0.70 1.84
N GLY A 148 -9.25 0.43 0.56
CA GLY A 148 -9.68 -0.79 -0.12
C GLY A 148 -9.20 -2.06 0.59
N ALA A 149 -7.95 -2.07 1.06
CA ALA A 149 -7.37 -3.20 1.78
C ALA A 149 -8.12 -3.50 3.09
N VAL A 150 -8.40 -2.49 3.92
CA VAL A 150 -9.11 -2.73 5.19
C VAL A 150 -10.56 -3.14 4.97
N LEU A 151 -11.24 -2.60 3.94
CA LEU A 151 -12.60 -3.01 3.57
C LEU A 151 -12.64 -4.48 3.16
N ALA A 152 -11.73 -4.90 2.28
CA ALA A 152 -11.62 -6.28 1.81
C ALA A 152 -11.31 -7.25 2.96
N VAL A 153 -10.37 -6.91 3.84
CA VAL A 153 -10.04 -7.73 5.01
C VAL A 153 -11.24 -7.83 5.95
N LYS A 154 -11.94 -6.72 6.21
CA LYS A 154 -13.15 -6.69 7.06
C LYS A 154 -14.24 -7.59 6.49
N ASP A 155 -14.47 -7.60 5.19
CA ASP A 155 -15.49 -8.47 4.57
C ASP A 155 -15.12 -9.95 4.68
N VAL A 156 -13.86 -10.31 4.47
CA VAL A 156 -13.38 -11.69 4.67
C VAL A 156 -13.49 -12.10 6.14
N MET A 157 -13.14 -11.22 7.07
CA MET A 157 -13.30 -11.46 8.51
C MET A 157 -14.76 -11.72 8.87
N ALA A 158 -15.69 -10.91 8.36
CA ALA A 158 -17.12 -11.07 8.60
C ALA A 158 -17.65 -12.39 7.99
N GLN A 159 -17.33 -12.66 6.72
CA GLN A 159 -17.80 -13.84 6.00
C GLN A 159 -17.33 -15.15 6.64
N LYS A 160 -16.05 -15.20 7.04
CA LYS A 160 -15.42 -16.41 7.59
C LYS A 160 -15.38 -16.44 9.12
N LYS A 161 -15.95 -15.42 9.78
CA LYS A 161 -15.95 -15.25 11.24
C LYS A 161 -14.54 -15.32 11.84
N LEU A 162 -13.58 -14.66 11.18
CA LEU A 162 -12.20 -14.66 11.64
C LEU A 162 -12.06 -13.78 12.89
N PRO A 163 -11.35 -14.26 13.94
CA PRO A 163 -11.04 -13.45 15.11
C PRO A 163 -9.94 -12.43 14.80
N GLY A 164 -9.88 -11.36 15.59
CA GLY A 164 -8.85 -10.33 15.48
C GLY A 164 -9.42 -8.95 15.15
N THR A 165 -8.52 -8.00 14.97
CA THR A 165 -8.85 -6.60 14.68
C THR A 165 -8.06 -6.13 13.47
N ILE A 166 -8.75 -5.54 12.49
CA ILE A 166 -8.13 -4.77 11.40
C ILE A 166 -8.28 -3.28 11.72
N ARG A 167 -7.18 -2.54 11.57
CA ARG A 167 -7.12 -1.11 11.91
C ARG A 167 -6.51 -0.31 10.77
N LEU A 168 -7.17 0.77 10.37
CA LEU A 168 -6.59 1.79 9.51
C LEU A 168 -6.10 2.96 10.36
N TYR A 169 -4.87 3.39 10.14
CA TYR A 169 -4.35 4.64 10.68
C TYR A 169 -4.29 5.67 9.56
N GLY A 170 -5.07 6.74 9.67
CA GLY A 170 -4.96 7.89 8.80
C GLY A 170 -3.82 8.77 9.25
N THR A 171 -2.75 8.82 8.45
CA THR A 171 -1.48 9.50 8.75
C THR A 171 -1.34 10.74 7.86
N PRO A 172 -1.82 11.92 8.31
CA PRO A 172 -1.70 13.16 7.55
C PRO A 172 -0.25 13.66 7.53
N ALA A 173 0.03 14.64 6.68
CA ALA A 173 1.25 15.44 6.69
C ALA A 173 2.56 14.62 6.72
N GLU A 174 2.59 13.54 5.95
CA GLU A 174 3.73 12.63 5.89
C GLU A 174 4.99 13.35 5.39
N GLU A 175 4.82 14.18 4.35
CA GLU A 175 5.90 14.85 3.64
C GLU A 175 6.54 16.00 4.42
N THR A 176 5.92 16.44 5.52
CA THR A 176 6.27 17.70 6.18
C THR A 176 6.51 17.56 7.68
N VAL A 177 5.82 16.64 8.38
CA VAL A 177 5.77 16.67 9.85
C VAL A 177 5.69 15.29 10.50
N ILE A 178 6.24 14.24 9.86
CA ILE A 178 6.35 12.89 10.44
C ILE A 178 5.02 12.30 10.96
N GLY A 179 3.88 12.63 10.35
CA GLY A 179 2.57 12.19 10.84
C GLY A 179 2.38 10.67 10.92
N LYS A 180 3.30 9.89 10.33
CA LYS A 180 3.42 8.42 10.49
C LYS A 180 3.85 7.96 11.89
N VAL A 181 4.55 8.78 12.66
CA VAL A 181 5.21 8.37 13.92
C VAL A 181 4.23 8.31 15.11
N TYR A 182 3.05 8.93 14.98
CA TYR A 182 2.09 9.16 16.06
C TYR A 182 0.72 8.52 15.77
#